data_AF-A0A3D4IML5-F1
#
_entry.id   AF-A0A3D4IML5-F1
#
_cell.length_a   1.000
_cell.length_b   1.000
_cell.length_c   1.000
_cell.angle_alpha   90.00
_cell.angle_beta   90.00
_cell.angle_gamma   90.00
#
_symmetry.space_group_name_H-M   'P 1'
#
loop_
_entity.id
_entity.type
_entity.pdbx_description
1 polymer ?
#
loop_
_entity_poly.entity_id
_entity_poly.type
_entity_poly.pdbx_seq_one_letter_code
_entity_poly.pdbx_strand_id
1 'polypeptide(L)'
;HIAMNQKVGIVDFTRGELGTRGTPETRDQEAAASSKILGLSIRENLGFRDGFFAIDEQHQLEVIRVIRKYKPEIVLANAIMDRHPDHGKGAELAFK
;
A
#
# COMPACT_ATOMS: atom_id res chain seq x y z
N HIS A 1 -8.02 13.57 9.23
CA HIS A 1 -6.70 14.00 8.75
C HIS A 1 -6.78 15.00 7.60
N ILE A 2 -7.25 14.66 6.40
CA ILE A 2 -7.30 15.63 5.27
C ILE A 2 -8.19 16.85 5.57
N ALA A 3 -9.40 16.64 6.08
CA ALA A 3 -10.29 17.76 6.51
C ALA A 3 -9.70 18.60 7.66
N MET A 4 -8.67 18.10 8.35
CA MET A 4 -7.91 18.80 9.38
C MET A 4 -6.61 19.41 8.80
N ASN A 5 -6.52 19.55 7.48
CA ASN A 5 -5.39 20.11 6.74
C ASN A 5 -4.07 19.32 6.86
N GLN A 6 -4.15 18.01 7.12
CA GLN A 6 -2.98 17.13 7.13
C GLN A 6 -2.76 16.44 5.78
N LYS A 7 -1.50 16.21 5.42
CA LYS A 7 -1.13 15.43 4.24
C LYS A 7 -1.33 13.95 4.53
N VAL A 8 -2.02 13.26 3.63
CA VAL A 8 -2.27 11.82 3.72
C VAL A 8 -1.86 11.17 2.41
N GLY A 9 -1.20 10.02 2.50
CA GLY A 9 -0.78 9.22 1.36
C GLY A 9 -1.15 7.76 1.53
N ILE A 10 -1.19 7.04 0.41
CA ILE A 10 -1.36 5.58 0.38
C ILE A 10 -0.18 4.96 -0.36
N VAL A 11 0.28 3.81 0.12
CA VAL A 11 1.30 3.00 -0.55
C VAL A 11 0.70 1.60 -0.68
N ASP A 12 0.36 1.22 -1.91
CA ASP A 12 -0.11 -0.12 -2.21
C ASP A 12 1.11 -1.02 -2.44
N PHE A 13 1.16 -2.20 -1.82
CA PHE A 13 2.30 -3.11 -2.00
C PHE A 13 2.25 -3.82 -3.35
N THR A 14 1.06 -4.27 -3.75
CA THR A 14 0.82 -5.03 -4.98
C THR A 14 -0.17 -4.28 -5.87
N ARG A 15 -0.29 -4.68 -7.15
CA ARG A 15 -1.35 -4.15 -8.03
C ARG A 15 -2.66 -4.91 -7.89
N GLY A 16 -2.71 -5.96 -7.07
CA GLY A 16 -3.87 -6.83 -6.92
C GLY A 16 -4.14 -7.68 -8.15
N GLU A 17 -3.11 -8.03 -8.93
CA GLU A 17 -3.24 -8.68 -10.24
C GLU A 17 -3.76 -10.12 -10.18
N LEU A 18 -3.82 -10.76 -9.01
CA LEU A 18 -4.50 -12.07 -8.82
C LEU A 18 -5.97 -11.92 -8.45
N GLY A 19 -6.50 -10.70 -8.38
CA GLY A 19 -7.92 -10.44 -8.19
C GLY A 19 -8.76 -11.12 -9.28
N THR A 20 -9.91 -11.68 -8.89
CA THR A 20 -10.79 -12.42 -9.82
C THR A 20 -11.71 -11.53 -10.67
N ARG A 21 -11.59 -10.20 -10.53
CA ARG A 21 -12.45 -9.21 -11.20
C ARG A 21 -11.65 -7.99 -11.64
N GLY A 22 -11.98 -7.48 -12.83
CA GLY A 22 -11.30 -6.33 -13.44
C GLY A 22 -10.02 -6.72 -14.19
N THR A 23 -9.31 -5.70 -14.68
CA THR A 23 -7.96 -5.81 -15.25
C THR A 23 -7.00 -4.90 -14.47
N PRO A 24 -5.68 -5.07 -14.61
CA PRO A 24 -4.71 -4.16 -13.99
C PRO A 24 -4.95 -2.69 -14.35
N GLU A 25 -5.33 -2.41 -15.61
CA GLU A 25 -5.60 -1.05 -16.09
C GLU A 25 -6.86 -0.46 -15.44
N THR A 26 -7.93 -1.24 -15.33
CA THR A 26 -9.15 -0.76 -14.65
C THR A 26 -8.87 -0.54 -13.17
N ARG A 27 -8.05 -1.39 -12.55
CA ARG A 27 -7.65 -1.25 -11.14
C ARG A 27 -6.84 0.03 -10.90
N ASP A 28 -5.93 0.37 -11.81
CA ASP A 28 -5.16 1.61 -11.75
C ASP A 28 -6.08 2.84 -11.90
N GLN A 29 -7.07 2.78 -12.80
CA GLN A 29 -8.06 3.84 -12.96
C GLN A 29 -8.93 4.03 -11.71
N GLU A 30 -9.41 2.94 -11.10
CA GLU A 30 -10.15 2.96 -9.84
C GLU A 30 -9.32 3.53 -8.69
N ALA A 31 -8.04 3.13 -8.62
CA ALA A 31 -7.09 3.64 -7.63
C ALA A 31 -6.85 5.16 -7.80
N ALA A 32 -6.70 5.63 -9.03
CA ALA A 32 -6.56 7.05 -9.34
C ALA A 32 -7.84 7.85 -9.01
N ALA A 33 -9.01 7.32 -9.36
CA ALA A 33 -10.30 7.95 -9.05
C ALA A 33 -10.54 8.05 -7.54
N SER A 34 -10.33 6.97 -6.79
CA SER A 34 -10.46 6.97 -5.33
C SER A 34 -9.48 7.92 -4.65
N SER A 35 -8.26 8.07 -5.17
CA SER A 35 -7.28 9.03 -4.64
C SER A 35 -7.78 10.47 -4.75
N LYS A 36 -8.42 10.83 -5.87
CA LYS A 36 -9.02 12.15 -6.08
C LYS A 36 -10.19 12.40 -5.13
N ILE A 37 -11.06 11.40 -4.96
CA ILE A 37 -12.22 11.49 -4.06
C ILE A 37 -11.77 11.68 -2.61
N LEU A 38 -10.74 10.95 -2.18
CA LEU A 38 -10.21 11.05 -0.82
C LEU A 38 -9.38 12.30 -0.60
N GLY A 39 -8.84 12.93 -1.66
CA GLY A 39 -7.96 14.09 -1.56
C GLY A 39 -6.52 13.74 -1.16
N LEU A 40 -6.04 12.55 -1.53
CA LEU A 40 -4.70 12.08 -1.17
C LEU A 40 -3.63 13.00 -1.76
N SER A 41 -2.60 13.31 -0.97
CA SER A 41 -1.43 14.03 -1.44
C SER A 41 -0.56 13.18 -2.35
N ILE A 42 -0.49 11.87 -2.07
CA ILE A 42 0.27 10.88 -2.85
C ILE A 42 -0.44 9.53 -2.85
N ARG A 43 -0.23 8.76 -3.92
CA ARG A 43 -0.45 7.32 -3.95
C ARG A 43 0.68 6.68 -4.76
N GLU A 44 1.40 5.74 -4.16
CA GLU A 44 2.49 4.98 -4.82
C GLU A 44 2.16 3.49 -4.76
N ASN A 45 2.63 2.72 -5.75
CA ASN A 45 2.52 1.27 -5.75
C ASN A 45 3.94 0.69 -5.82
N LEU A 46 4.28 -0.22 -4.90
CA LEU A 46 5.61 -0.84 -4.84
C LEU A 46 5.80 -1.94 -5.90
N GLY A 47 4.73 -2.38 -6.56
CA GLY A 47 4.79 -3.35 -7.65
C GLY A 47 5.22 -4.74 -7.20
N PHE A 48 5.05 -5.07 -5.92
CA PHE A 48 5.28 -6.43 -5.44
C PHE A 48 4.29 -7.39 -6.09
N ARG A 49 4.72 -8.63 -6.27
CA ARG A 49 3.89 -9.68 -6.85
C ARG A 49 2.78 -10.06 -5.88
N ASP A 50 1.54 -9.90 -6.31
CA ASP A 50 0.34 -10.19 -5.55
C ASP A 50 0.32 -11.66 -5.10
N GLY A 51 0.05 -11.93 -3.81
CA GLY A 51 0.13 -13.26 -3.22
C GLY A 51 1.53 -13.80 -2.93
N PHE A 52 2.59 -13.24 -3.55
CA PHE A 52 3.92 -13.86 -3.58
C PHE A 52 5.04 -13.06 -2.91
N PHE A 53 4.79 -11.82 -2.50
CA PHE A 53 5.79 -11.06 -1.74
C PHE A 53 6.11 -11.74 -0.41
N ALA A 54 7.37 -11.61 0.00
CA ALA A 54 7.93 -12.24 1.18
C ALA A 54 8.45 -11.20 2.17
N ILE A 55 8.73 -11.67 3.38
CA ILE A 55 9.36 -10.86 4.42
C ILE A 55 10.87 -11.10 4.28
N ASP A 56 11.47 -10.39 3.34
CA ASP A 56 12.88 -10.44 3.02
C ASP A 56 13.48 -9.02 2.93
N GLU A 57 14.80 -8.96 2.86
CA GLU A 57 15.53 -7.70 2.81
C GLU A 57 15.15 -6.85 1.58
N GLN A 58 14.89 -7.48 0.43
CA GLN A 58 14.55 -6.77 -0.80
C GLN A 58 13.24 -5.99 -0.65
N HIS A 59 12.19 -6.64 -0.14
CA HIS A 59 10.89 -6.00 0.08
C HIS A 59 10.95 -4.99 1.23
N GLN A 60 11.72 -5.28 2.30
CA GLN A 60 11.93 -4.36 3.42
C GLN A 60 12.60 -3.06 2.95
N LEU A 61 13.63 -3.15 2.10
CA LEU A 61 14.33 -1.99 1.57
C LEU A 61 13.41 -1.07 0.76
N GLU A 62 12.47 -1.61 -0.01
CA GLU A 62 11.49 -0.82 -0.75
C GLU A 62 10.50 -0.09 0.18
N VAL A 63 10.04 -0.74 1.25
CA VAL A 63 9.19 -0.09 2.27
C VAL A 63 9.99 1.01 3.00
N ILE A 64 11.23 0.72 3.40
CA ILE A 64 12.14 1.69 4.02
C ILE A 64 12.37 2.90 3.10
N ARG A 65 12.58 2.68 1.79
CA ARG A 65 12.75 3.75 0.80
C ARG A 65 11.56 4.70 0.83
N VAL A 66 10.34 4.18 0.83
CA VAL A 66 9.12 4.99 0.83
C VAL A 66 8.92 5.71 2.16
N ILE A 67 9.14 5.05 3.29
CA ILE A 67 9.07 5.69 4.62
C ILE A 67 10.08 6.83 4.71
N ARG A 68 11.33 6.63 4.25
CA ARG A 68 12.37 7.67 4.27
C ARG A 68 12.09 8.82 3.31
N LYS A 69 11.46 8.53 2.16
CA LYS A 69 11.06 9.52 1.16
C LYS A 69 9.97 10.46 1.71
N TYR A 70 8.96 9.91 2.38
CA TYR A 70 7.78 10.67 2.81
C TYR A 70 7.81 11.11 4.28
N LYS A 71 8.63 10.48 5.11
CA LYS A 71 8.80 10.76 6.56
C LYS A 71 7.47 10.93 7.29
N PRO A 72 6.55 9.94 7.24
CA PRO A 72 5.25 10.05 7.87
C PRO A 72 5.37 10.10 9.40
N GLU A 73 4.52 10.88 10.06
CA GLU A 73 4.38 10.88 11.53
C GLU A 73 3.58 9.67 12.02
N ILE A 74 2.63 9.19 11.22
CA ILE A 74 1.75 8.06 11.52
C ILE A 74 1.78 7.11 10.32
N VAL A 75 2.02 5.83 10.59
CA VAL A 75 1.88 4.75 9.61
C VAL A 75 0.69 3.88 10.04
N LEU A 76 -0.24 3.66 9.12
CA LEU A 76 -1.32 2.69 9.26
C LEU A 76 -1.05 1.53 8.32
N ALA A 77 -1.16 0.31 8.81
CA ALA A 77 -1.01 -0.93 8.04
C ALA A 77 -2.18 -1.87 8.33
N ASN A 78 -2.23 -2.98 7.61
CA ASN A 78 -3.23 -4.03 7.81
C ASN A 78 -3.20 -4.59 9.24
N ALA A 79 -4.30 -5.25 9.64
CA ALA A 79 -4.32 -6.01 10.88
C ALA A 79 -3.31 -7.18 10.80
N ILE A 80 -2.63 -7.46 11.92
CA ILE A 80 -1.64 -8.54 12.02
C ILE A 80 -2.28 -9.92 11.75
N MET A 81 -3.53 -10.09 12.19
CA MET A 81 -4.32 -11.31 11.96
C MET A 81 -5.51 -11.01 11.06
N ASP A 82 -5.57 -11.65 9.90
CA ASP A 82 -6.65 -11.54 8.92
C ASP A 82 -6.80 -12.90 8.20
N ARG A 83 -7.99 -13.16 7.65
CA ARG A 83 -8.26 -14.35 6.80
C ARG A 83 -7.44 -14.32 5.51
N HIS A 84 -7.06 -13.13 5.03
CA HIS A 84 -6.28 -12.97 3.82
C HIS A 84 -4.78 -12.90 4.18
N PRO A 85 -3.95 -13.85 3.71
CA PRO A 85 -2.57 -13.99 4.16
C PRO A 85 -1.69 -12.78 3.82
N ASP A 86 -1.97 -12.08 2.71
CA ASP A 86 -1.20 -10.89 2.33
C ASP A 86 -1.42 -9.73 3.31
N HIS A 87 -2.55 -9.67 4.01
CA HIS A 87 -2.77 -8.63 5.02
C HIS A 87 -1.81 -8.81 6.21
N GLY A 88 -1.68 -10.03 6.72
CA GLY A 88 -0.74 -10.34 7.81
C GLY A 88 0.71 -10.12 7.40
N LYS A 89 1.10 -10.62 6.22
CA LYS A 89 2.46 -10.39 5.66
C LYS A 89 2.74 -8.91 5.44
N GLY A 90 1.78 -8.16 4.91
CA GLY A 90 1.90 -6.72 4.66
C GLY A 90 2.06 -5.92 5.95
N ALA A 91 1.30 -6.28 6.99
CA ALA A 91 1.46 -5.70 8.33
C ALA A 91 2.85 -6.00 8.91
N GLU A 92 3.29 -7.25 8.83
CA GLU A 92 4.61 -7.65 9.32
C GLU A 92 5.74 -6.89 8.61
N LEU A 93 5.69 -6.81 7.28
CA LEU A 93 6.68 -6.09 6.48
C LEU A 93 6.68 -4.57 6.72
N ALA A 94 5.53 -3.99 7.08
CA ALA A 94 5.42 -2.56 7.39
C ALA A 94 5.94 -2.20 8.81
N PHE A 95 5.88 -3.15 9.75
CA PHE A 95 6.23 -2.92 11.17
C PHE A 95 7.60 -3.48 11.60
N LYS A 96 8.14 -4.49 10.91
CA LYS A 96 9.40 -5.15 11.27
C LYS A 96 10.52 -4.87 10.28
#